data_AF-A0A1G1FXR4-F1
#
_entry.id   AF-A0A1G1FXR4-F1
#
_cell.length_a   1.000
_cell.length_b   1.000
_cell.length_c   1.000
_cell.angle_alpha   90.00
_cell.angle_beta   90.00
_cell.angle_gamma   90.00
#
_symmetry.space_group_name_H-M   'P 1'
#
loop_
_entity.id
_entity.type
_entity.pdbx_description
1 polymer ?
#
loop_
_entity_poly.entity_id
_entity_poly.type
_entity_poly.pdbx_seq_one_letter_code
_entity_poly.pdbx_strand_id
1 'polypeptide(L)'
;MVKAAVTEIFASIQGEGPWVGQRQIFVRFRGCDIACRYCDTPSSAYGASDPEKLLCRAQRDAATSQFEEVQGSFSPPSLSHLCARLRIPGPARPTLSLTGGEPLLHHSFLTEWLPSMRKEYRIYLETNGIGYSAMEKLRQKVDVVSMDLKLPSATGLQAFWSEHGKFLAAARGTLLFAKAVVTADTTDDDVLTAA
;
A
#
# COMPACT_ATOMS: atom_id res chain seq x y z
N MET A 1 -20.32 -7.94 -6.55
CA MET A 1 -18.88 -8.11 -6.81
C MET A 1 -18.16 -6.97 -6.11
N VAL A 2 -17.25 -7.26 -5.18
CA VAL A 2 -16.53 -6.20 -4.46
C VAL A 2 -15.64 -5.42 -5.44
N LYS A 3 -15.54 -4.11 -5.25
CA LYS A 3 -14.66 -3.25 -6.04
C LYS A 3 -13.69 -2.51 -5.13
N ALA A 4 -12.53 -2.14 -5.68
CA ALA A 4 -11.58 -1.25 -5.03
C ALA A 4 -11.33 -0.01 -5.88
N ALA A 5 -11.11 1.10 -5.20
CA ALA A 5 -10.75 2.37 -5.79
C ALA A 5 -9.23 2.48 -5.86
N VAL A 6 -8.67 2.67 -7.06
CA VAL A 6 -7.23 2.72 -7.34
C VAL A 6 -6.92 3.98 -8.14
N THR A 7 -5.92 4.76 -7.71
CA THR A 7 -5.50 6.00 -8.36
C THR A 7 -4.39 5.78 -9.38
N GLU A 8 -3.47 4.85 -9.14
CA GLU A 8 -2.34 4.59 -10.03
C GLU A 8 -1.91 3.12 -10.04
N ILE A 9 -1.42 2.65 -11.20
CA ILE A 9 -0.80 1.33 -11.35
C ILE A 9 0.42 1.46 -12.27
N PHE A 10 1.60 1.06 -11.78
CA PHE A 10 2.85 1.22 -12.54
C PHE A 10 3.98 0.34 -12.02
N ALA A 11 4.97 0.04 -12.85
CA ALA A 11 6.19 -0.68 -12.51
C ALA A 11 7.35 0.31 -12.31
N SER A 12 7.89 0.36 -11.09
CA SER A 12 9.02 1.22 -10.72
C SER A 12 10.01 0.48 -9.83
N ILE A 13 10.99 1.18 -9.29
CA ILE A 13 11.96 0.69 -8.31
C ILE A 13 11.49 1.11 -6.92
N GLN A 14 11.51 0.19 -5.95
CA GLN A 14 11.24 0.48 -4.54
C GLN A 14 12.30 1.45 -4.01
N GLY A 15 11.84 2.54 -3.43
CA GLY A 15 12.68 3.63 -2.92
C GLY A 15 12.93 3.57 -1.42
N GLU A 16 12.29 2.66 -0.70
CA GLU A 16 12.28 2.65 0.76
C GLU A 16 12.47 1.26 1.38
N GLY A 17 12.95 1.25 2.63
CA GLY A 17 13.10 0.05 3.44
C GLY A 17 14.16 -0.94 2.92
N PRO A 18 14.15 -2.20 3.38
CA PRO A 18 15.16 -3.20 3.03
C PRO A 18 15.16 -3.61 1.55
N TRP A 19 14.12 -3.23 0.78
CA TRP A 19 13.95 -3.58 -0.63
C TRP A 19 14.29 -2.45 -1.61
N VAL A 20 14.94 -1.38 -1.13
CA VAL A 20 15.47 -0.31 -1.98
C VAL A 20 16.22 -0.91 -3.18
N GLY A 21 15.91 -0.43 -4.38
CA GLY A 21 16.55 -0.90 -5.61
C GLY A 21 15.85 -2.08 -6.30
N GLN A 22 14.87 -2.73 -5.66
CA GLN A 22 14.12 -3.80 -6.31
C GLN A 22 13.03 -3.26 -7.24
N ARG A 23 12.93 -3.80 -8.46
CA ARG A 23 11.80 -3.52 -9.37
C ARG A 23 10.50 -4.17 -8.85
N GLN A 24 9.43 -3.39 -8.77
CA GLN A 24 8.11 -3.82 -8.28
C GLN A 24 6.98 -3.19 -9.12
N ILE A 25 5.82 -3.83 -9.13
CA ILE A 25 4.57 -3.25 -9.63
C ILE A 25 3.85 -2.62 -8.44
N PHE A 26 3.56 -1.33 -8.50
CA PHE A 26 2.83 -0.59 -7.50
C PHE A 26 1.36 -0.50 -7.90
N VAL A 27 0.48 -0.78 -6.94
CA VAL A 27 -0.96 -0.54 -7.01
C VAL A 27 -1.30 0.44 -5.90
N ARG A 28 -1.62 1.67 -6.29
CA ARG A 28 -1.92 2.77 -5.37
C ARG A 28 -3.43 2.88 -5.17
N PHE A 29 -3.92 2.45 -4.01
CA PHE A 29 -5.34 2.54 -3.67
C PHE A 29 -5.75 3.99 -3.37
N ARG A 30 -7.06 4.24 -3.34
CA ARG A 30 -7.64 5.54 -3.02
C ARG A 30 -8.20 5.51 -1.59
N GLY A 31 -8.00 6.60 -0.86
CA GLY A 31 -8.53 6.83 0.48
C GLY A 31 -7.52 6.50 1.57
N CYS A 32 -7.48 7.29 2.64
CA CYS A 32 -6.68 7.08 3.84
C CYS A 32 -7.51 7.48 5.06
N ASP A 33 -7.33 6.80 6.18
CA ASP A 33 -7.98 7.09 7.47
C ASP A 33 -7.24 8.14 8.30
N ILE A 34 -6.08 8.63 7.83
CA ILE A 34 -5.26 9.65 8.49
C ILE A 34 -4.76 10.74 7.53
N ALA A 35 -4.60 11.96 8.06
CA ALA A 35 -4.18 13.17 7.34
C ALA A 35 -2.81 13.67 7.81
N CYS A 36 -1.74 12.94 7.49
CA CYS A 36 -0.41 13.30 7.94
C CYS A 36 0.03 14.66 7.37
N ARG A 37 0.61 15.53 8.21
CA ARG A 37 1.18 16.83 7.81
C ARG A 37 2.17 16.72 6.65
N TYR A 38 2.96 15.65 6.62
CA TYR A 38 4.00 15.41 5.63
C TYR A 38 3.56 14.53 4.44
N CYS A 39 2.25 14.28 4.26
CA CYS A 39 1.78 13.41 3.18
C CYS A 39 2.21 13.94 1.80
N ASP A 40 3.02 13.16 1.09
CA ASP A 40 3.55 13.45 -0.23
C ASP A 40 2.58 13.10 -1.37
N THR A 41 1.57 12.29 -1.06
CA THR A 41 0.56 11.78 -2.00
C THR A 41 -0.88 12.13 -1.57
N PRO A 42 -1.18 13.42 -1.27
CA PRO A 42 -2.47 13.82 -0.73
C PRO A 42 -3.62 13.54 -1.71
N SER A 43 -3.37 13.48 -3.01
CA SER A 43 -4.36 13.10 -4.04
C SER A 43 -4.85 11.65 -3.93
N SER A 44 -4.03 10.77 -3.34
CA SER A 44 -4.42 9.38 -3.07
C SER A 44 -5.06 9.21 -1.70
N ALA A 45 -4.87 10.15 -0.77
CA ALA A 45 -5.54 10.21 0.53
C ALA A 45 -6.89 10.95 0.47
N TYR A 46 -7.01 12.02 -0.34
CA TYR A 46 -8.18 12.89 -0.50
C TYR A 46 -8.51 13.15 -2.00
N GLY A 47 -9.79 13.20 -2.41
CA GLY A 47 -10.20 13.30 -3.83
C GLY A 47 -11.39 12.43 -4.28
N ALA A 48 -12.19 12.94 -5.23
CA ALA A 48 -13.46 12.41 -5.77
C ALA A 48 -14.34 11.62 -4.78
N SER A 49 -15.38 12.29 -4.26
CA SER A 49 -16.46 11.67 -3.45
C SER A 49 -17.26 10.61 -4.19
N ASP A 50 -17.11 10.55 -5.51
CA ASP A 50 -17.83 9.66 -6.40
C ASP A 50 -16.88 8.60 -6.99
N PRO A 51 -16.97 7.33 -6.54
CA PRO A 51 -16.18 6.23 -7.06
C PRO A 51 -16.31 6.02 -8.57
N GLU A 52 -17.40 6.47 -9.19
CA GLU A 52 -17.61 6.32 -10.64
C GLU A 52 -16.81 7.33 -11.47
N LYS A 53 -16.44 8.46 -10.86
CA LYS A 53 -15.63 9.53 -11.49
C LYS A 53 -14.15 9.41 -11.19
N LEU A 54 -13.75 8.44 -10.37
CA LEU A 54 -12.34 8.19 -10.11
C LEU A 54 -11.67 7.71 -11.40
N LEU A 55 -10.58 8.36 -11.78
CA LEU A 55 -9.68 7.90 -12.83
C LEU A 55 -8.45 7.24 -12.21
N CYS A 56 -8.00 6.16 -12.84
CA CYS A 56 -6.74 5.51 -12.54
C CYS A 56 -5.75 5.78 -13.66
N ARG A 57 -4.58 6.30 -13.30
CA ARG A 57 -3.43 6.44 -14.20
C ARG A 57 -2.69 5.10 -14.24
N ALA A 58 -2.89 4.35 -15.32
CA ALA A 58 -2.33 3.01 -15.49
C ALA A 58 -1.19 3.03 -16.53
N GLN A 59 -0.02 2.53 -16.17
CA GLN A 59 1.09 2.37 -17.10
C GLN A 59 0.75 1.30 -18.16
N ARG A 60 1.01 1.60 -19.44
CA ARG A 60 0.63 0.71 -20.56
C ARG A 60 1.48 -0.55 -20.63
N ASP A 61 2.78 -0.40 -20.41
CA ASP A 61 3.77 -1.47 -20.44
C ASP A 61 4.95 -1.13 -19.53
N ALA A 62 5.52 -2.12 -18.83
CA ALA A 62 6.57 -1.92 -17.83
C ALA A 62 7.91 -1.40 -18.41
N ALA A 63 8.13 -1.52 -19.72
CA ALA A 63 9.31 -1.03 -20.43
C ALA A 63 9.17 0.43 -20.91
N THR A 64 7.98 1.03 -20.80
CA THR A 64 7.72 2.37 -21.32
C THR A 64 7.26 3.32 -20.23
N SER A 65 7.54 4.62 -20.35
CA SER A 65 6.95 5.64 -19.47
C SER A 65 5.57 6.11 -19.95
N GLN A 66 4.86 5.29 -20.72
CA GLN A 66 3.55 5.63 -21.28
C GLN A 66 2.42 5.20 -20.35
N PHE A 67 1.46 6.10 -20.17
CA PHE A 67 0.30 5.91 -19.30
C PHE A 67 -1.00 6.12 -20.08
N GLU A 68 -2.08 5.67 -19.48
CA GLU A 68 -3.44 5.97 -19.91
C GLU A 68 -4.32 6.20 -18.68
N GLU A 69 -5.43 6.90 -18.89
CA GLU A 69 -6.47 7.07 -17.88
C GLU A 69 -7.57 6.04 -18.14
N VAL A 70 -7.92 5.29 -17.11
CA VAL A 70 -9.02 4.32 -17.11
C VAL A 70 -9.93 4.56 -15.92
N GLN A 71 -11.12 3.95 -15.89
CA GLN A 71 -12.01 4.04 -14.72
C GLN A 71 -11.33 3.40 -13.49
N GLY A 72 -11.23 4.15 -12.40
CA GLY A 72 -10.47 3.78 -11.19
C GLY A 72 -11.19 2.85 -10.22
N SER A 73 -12.38 2.35 -10.57
CA SER A 73 -13.15 1.39 -9.77
C SER A 73 -13.04 -0.01 -10.37
N PHE A 74 -12.22 -0.87 -9.76
CA PHE A 74 -11.84 -2.16 -10.33
C PHE A 74 -12.50 -3.33 -9.61
N SER A 75 -12.88 -4.35 -10.39
CA SER A 75 -13.12 -5.70 -9.87
C SER A 75 -11.80 -6.49 -9.83
N PRO A 76 -11.72 -7.62 -9.10
CA PRO A 76 -10.51 -8.42 -9.06
C PRO A 76 -9.98 -8.81 -10.45
N PRO A 77 -10.81 -9.28 -11.41
CA PRO A 77 -10.31 -9.62 -12.76
C PRO A 77 -9.77 -8.42 -13.55
N SER A 78 -10.42 -7.24 -13.48
CA SER A 78 -9.97 -6.08 -14.24
C SER A 78 -8.66 -5.52 -13.68
N LEU A 79 -8.49 -5.51 -12.35
CA LEU A 79 -7.23 -5.11 -11.73
C LEU A 79 -6.09 -6.11 -12.02
N SER A 80 -6.39 -7.42 -11.96
CA SER A 80 -5.42 -8.46 -12.34
C SER A 80 -4.93 -8.29 -13.78
N HIS A 81 -5.82 -7.94 -14.72
CA HIS A 81 -5.44 -7.71 -16.12
C HIS A 81 -4.43 -6.55 -16.27
N LEU A 82 -4.66 -5.44 -15.56
CA LEU A 82 -3.72 -4.31 -15.56
C LEU A 82 -2.39 -4.63 -14.86
N CYS A 83 -2.38 -5.49 -13.84
CA CYS A 83 -1.13 -5.95 -13.24
C CYS A 83 -0.36 -6.86 -14.21
N ALA A 84 -1.05 -7.78 -14.89
CA ALA A 84 -0.44 -8.79 -15.76
C ALA A 84 0.26 -8.22 -17.01
N ARG A 85 -0.11 -7.03 -17.48
CA ARG A 85 0.60 -6.37 -18.59
C ARG A 85 1.95 -5.78 -18.17
N LEU A 86 2.15 -5.51 -16.87
CA LEU A 86 3.39 -4.92 -16.35
C LEU A 86 4.44 -6.00 -16.07
N ARG A 87 4.90 -6.66 -17.13
CA ARG A 87 5.86 -7.77 -17.02
C ARG A 87 7.23 -7.27 -16.56
N ILE A 88 7.68 -7.76 -15.41
CA ILE A 88 9.05 -7.56 -14.93
C ILE A 88 9.84 -8.83 -15.26
N PRO A 89 10.81 -8.77 -16.20
CA PRO A 89 11.58 -9.95 -16.57
C PRO A 89 12.54 -10.36 -15.44
N GLY A 90 12.75 -11.66 -15.29
CA GLY A 90 13.71 -12.20 -14.33
C GLY A 90 13.31 -13.59 -13.86
N PRO A 91 14.23 -14.33 -13.23
CA PRO A 91 13.96 -15.66 -12.70
C PRO A 91 13.13 -15.63 -11.41
N ALA A 92 13.07 -14.47 -10.74
CA ALA A 92 12.34 -14.30 -9.49
C ALA A 92 10.87 -13.95 -9.74
N ARG A 93 10.00 -14.41 -8.84
CA ARG A 93 8.59 -14.01 -8.82
C ARG A 93 8.48 -12.48 -8.66
N PRO A 94 7.78 -11.76 -9.56
CA PRO A 94 7.64 -10.31 -9.47
C PRO A 94 6.92 -9.90 -8.18
N THR A 95 7.22 -8.71 -7.68
CA THR A 95 6.59 -8.17 -6.47
C THR A 95 5.48 -7.20 -6.86
N LEU A 96 4.31 -7.39 -6.24
CA LEU A 96 3.18 -6.47 -6.29
C LEU A 96 3.12 -5.70 -4.96
N SER A 97 3.52 -4.43 -4.98
CA SER A 97 3.41 -3.49 -3.86
C SER A 97 2.04 -2.86 -3.83
N LEU A 98 1.30 -3.11 -2.74
CA LEU A 98 0.01 -2.53 -2.44
C LEU A 98 0.25 -1.34 -1.52
N THR A 99 -0.11 -0.14 -1.96
CA THR A 99 0.20 1.13 -1.28
C THR A 99 -0.94 2.14 -1.48
N GLY A 100 -0.85 3.32 -0.86
CA GLY A 100 -1.61 4.55 -1.12
C GLY A 100 -3.14 4.51 -0.99
N GLY A 101 -3.80 5.61 -0.63
CA GLY A 101 -3.69 6.03 0.77
C GLY A 101 -3.49 4.81 1.68
N GLU A 102 -4.50 4.31 2.38
CA GLU A 102 -4.36 3.10 3.20
C GLU A 102 -4.98 1.88 2.48
N PRO A 103 -4.18 0.91 1.98
CA PRO A 103 -4.69 -0.27 1.28
C PRO A 103 -5.66 -1.11 2.12
N LEU A 104 -5.48 -1.14 3.45
CA LEU A 104 -6.32 -1.95 4.33
C LEU A 104 -7.76 -1.45 4.44
N LEU A 105 -8.06 -0.22 4.00
CA LEU A 105 -9.45 0.23 3.81
C LEU A 105 -10.20 -0.61 2.76
N HIS A 106 -9.47 -1.29 1.87
CA HIS A 106 -10.00 -2.15 0.82
C HIS A 106 -9.95 -3.64 1.19
N HIS A 107 -9.90 -3.99 2.47
CA HIS A 107 -9.64 -5.37 2.92
C HIS A 107 -10.62 -6.42 2.37
N SER A 108 -11.88 -6.07 2.13
CA SER A 108 -12.88 -6.97 1.53
C SER A 108 -12.49 -7.32 0.10
N PHE A 109 -12.07 -6.33 -0.69
CA PHE A 109 -11.53 -6.55 -2.03
C PHE A 109 -10.24 -7.36 -2.01
N LEU A 110 -9.30 -7.01 -1.14
CA LEU A 110 -8.03 -7.73 -1.00
C LEU A 110 -8.25 -9.21 -0.61
N THR A 111 -9.27 -9.49 0.22
CA THR A 111 -9.59 -10.87 0.61
C THR A 111 -10.02 -11.73 -0.58
N GLU A 112 -10.77 -11.16 -1.52
CA GLU A 112 -11.19 -11.85 -2.76
C GLU A 112 -10.07 -11.91 -3.81
N TRP A 113 -9.26 -10.86 -3.91
CA TRP A 113 -8.29 -10.69 -5.01
C TRP A 113 -6.94 -11.36 -4.77
N LEU A 114 -6.37 -11.24 -3.57
CA LEU A 114 -5.01 -11.74 -3.30
C LEU A 114 -4.80 -13.24 -3.50
N PRO A 115 -5.77 -14.15 -3.27
CA PRO A 115 -5.59 -15.57 -3.52
C PRO A 115 -5.19 -15.92 -4.97
N SER A 116 -5.68 -15.18 -5.98
CA SER A 116 -5.24 -15.39 -7.37
C SER A 116 -3.87 -14.77 -7.62
N MET A 117 -3.66 -13.52 -7.16
CA MET A 117 -2.42 -12.79 -7.38
C MET A 117 -1.20 -13.47 -6.76
N ARG A 118 -1.33 -14.09 -5.59
CA ARG A 118 -0.22 -14.80 -4.91
C ARG A 118 0.38 -15.96 -5.70
N LYS A 119 -0.35 -16.49 -6.68
CA LYS A 119 0.16 -17.55 -7.56
C LYS A 119 1.28 -17.02 -8.46
N GLU A 120 1.21 -15.75 -8.84
CA GLU A 120 2.10 -15.11 -9.81
C GLU A 120 3.00 -14.05 -9.18
N TYR A 121 2.60 -13.46 -8.05
CA TYR A 121 3.28 -12.32 -7.43
C TYR A 121 3.66 -12.60 -5.98
N ARG A 122 4.79 -12.03 -5.56
CA ARG A 122 5.05 -11.77 -4.14
C ARG A 122 4.25 -10.55 -3.71
N ILE A 123 3.48 -10.65 -2.64
CA ILE A 123 2.63 -9.57 -2.15
C ILE A 123 3.36 -8.77 -1.09
N TYR A 124 3.57 -7.49 -1.38
CA TYR A 124 4.21 -6.52 -0.51
C TYR A 124 3.17 -5.47 -0.11
N LEU A 125 2.93 -5.29 1.18
CA LEU A 125 1.93 -4.35 1.70
C LEU A 125 2.63 -3.19 2.38
N GLU A 126 2.36 -1.97 1.90
CA GLU A 126 2.71 -0.71 2.56
C GLU A 126 1.48 -0.15 3.26
N THR A 127 1.58 0.16 4.56
CA THR A 127 0.43 0.53 5.39
C THR A 127 0.85 1.42 6.55
N ASN A 128 -0.06 2.27 7.01
CA ASN A 128 0.11 3.05 8.24
C ASN A 128 0.02 2.22 9.52
N GLY A 129 -0.35 0.93 9.43
CA GLY A 129 -0.34 0.03 10.58
C GLY A 129 -1.47 0.25 11.58
N ILE A 130 -2.54 0.97 11.22
CA ILE A 130 -3.71 1.18 12.09
C ILE A 130 -4.74 0.05 11.90
N GLY A 131 -4.91 -0.44 10.66
CA GLY A 131 -5.91 -1.43 10.26
C GLY A 131 -5.69 -2.87 10.73
N TYR A 132 -5.42 -3.11 12.03
CA TYR A 132 -5.05 -4.44 12.55
C TYR A 132 -6.11 -5.52 12.29
N SER A 133 -7.41 -5.22 12.42
CA SER A 133 -8.49 -6.18 12.13
C SER A 133 -8.55 -6.61 10.67
N ALA A 134 -8.15 -5.73 9.75
CA ALA A 134 -8.00 -6.06 8.33
C ALA A 134 -6.77 -6.94 8.11
N MET A 135 -5.66 -6.60 8.76
CA MET A 135 -4.41 -7.35 8.69
C MET A 135 -4.58 -8.80 9.17
N GLU A 136 -5.32 -9.05 10.25
CA GLU A 136 -5.59 -10.42 10.73
C GLU A 136 -6.22 -11.32 9.65
N LYS A 137 -7.16 -10.77 8.87
CA LYS A 137 -7.85 -11.48 7.76
C LYS A 137 -6.93 -11.73 6.56
N LEU A 138 -5.94 -10.85 6.38
CA LEU A 138 -5.04 -10.84 5.22
C LEU A 138 -3.66 -11.43 5.50
N ARG A 139 -3.32 -11.75 6.75
CA ARG A 139 -1.99 -12.21 7.18
C ARG A 139 -1.41 -13.34 6.34
N GLN A 140 -2.20 -14.37 6.04
CA GLN A 140 -1.75 -15.52 5.22
C GLN A 140 -1.68 -15.20 3.72
N LYS A 141 -2.12 -14.00 3.32
CA LYS A 141 -2.19 -13.51 1.94
C LYS A 141 -1.15 -12.43 1.63
N VAL A 142 -0.34 -12.03 2.60
CA VAL A 142 0.71 -11.02 2.43
C VAL A 142 2.06 -11.66 2.74
N ASP A 143 3.07 -11.42 1.90
CA ASP A 143 4.42 -11.98 2.10
C ASP A 143 5.30 -11.01 2.88
N VAL A 144 5.21 -9.71 2.58
CA VAL A 144 6.01 -8.65 3.21
C VAL A 144 5.10 -7.54 3.69
N VAL A 145 5.35 -7.06 4.90
CA VAL A 145 4.69 -5.89 5.48
C VAL A 145 5.73 -4.80 5.71
N SER A 146 5.56 -3.69 5.03
CA SER A 146 6.23 -2.42 5.24
C SER A 146 5.30 -1.54 6.07
N MET A 147 5.45 -1.56 7.39
CA MET A 147 4.61 -0.78 8.29
C MET A 147 5.24 0.60 8.53
N ASP A 148 4.51 1.66 8.20
CA ASP A 148 4.85 3.03 8.54
C ASP A 148 4.35 3.37 9.96
N LEU A 149 5.24 3.35 10.95
CA LEU A 149 4.99 3.91 12.28
C LEU A 149 4.79 5.42 12.17
N LYS A 150 3.54 5.85 12.37
CA LYS A 150 3.11 7.24 12.30
C LYS A 150 3.42 7.96 13.62
N LEU A 151 4.56 8.65 13.66
CA LEU A 151 4.99 9.41 14.84
C LEU A 151 4.06 10.63 15.07
N PRO A 152 3.49 10.82 16.27
CA PRO A 152 2.56 11.91 16.57
C PRO A 152 3.07 13.29 16.19
N SER A 153 4.29 13.64 16.62
CA SER A 153 4.90 14.95 16.40
C SER A 153 5.22 15.20 14.92
N ALA A 154 5.67 14.16 14.20
CA ALA A 154 5.91 14.24 12.76
C ALA A 154 4.60 14.43 11.98
N THR A 155 3.58 13.62 12.30
CA THR A 155 2.30 13.63 11.58
C THR A 155 1.41 14.81 11.94
N GLY A 156 1.58 15.39 13.12
CA GLY A 156 0.66 16.36 13.70
C GLY A 156 -0.69 15.75 14.13
N LEU A 157 -0.73 14.43 14.34
CA LEU A 157 -1.93 13.69 14.73
C LEU A 157 -1.80 13.14 16.15
N GLN A 158 -2.89 12.57 16.67
CA GLN A 158 -2.84 11.77 17.89
C GLN A 158 -1.93 10.56 17.73
N ALA A 159 -1.47 10.01 18.86
CA ALA A 159 -0.73 8.77 18.87
C ALA A 159 -1.61 7.56 18.56
N PHE A 160 -1.06 6.63 17.79
CA PHE A 160 -1.68 5.35 17.43
C PHE A 160 -0.91 4.16 18.02
N TRP A 161 -0.24 4.34 19.16
CA TRP A 161 0.64 3.32 19.75
C TRP A 161 -0.07 1.99 20.01
N SER A 162 -1.31 2.04 20.48
CA SER A 162 -2.14 0.85 20.75
C SER A 162 -2.48 0.11 19.46
N GLU A 163 -2.91 0.83 18.44
CA GLU A 163 -3.26 0.32 17.12
C GLU A 163 -2.04 -0.28 16.44
N HIS A 164 -0.90 0.42 16.46
CA HIS A 164 0.37 -0.07 15.94
C HIS A 164 0.80 -1.37 16.64
N GLY A 165 0.72 -1.45 17.97
CA GLY A 165 1.03 -2.67 18.72
C GLY A 165 0.13 -3.85 18.33
N LYS A 166 -1.18 -3.62 18.20
CA LYS A 166 -2.14 -4.63 17.72
C LYS A 166 -1.84 -5.06 16.29
N PHE A 167 -1.47 -4.12 15.42
CA PHE A 167 -1.13 -4.41 14.04
C PHE A 167 0.12 -5.29 13.94
N LEU A 168 1.18 -4.96 14.68
CA LEU A 168 2.39 -5.78 14.75
C LEU A 168 2.05 -7.21 15.21
N ALA A 169 1.17 -7.37 16.20
CA ALA A 169 0.68 -8.67 16.63
C ALA A 169 -0.10 -9.39 15.52
N ALA A 170 -1.00 -8.70 14.83
CA ALA A 170 -1.80 -9.22 13.72
C ALA A 170 -0.96 -9.64 12.51
N ALA A 171 0.17 -8.97 12.26
CA ALA A 171 1.05 -9.23 11.13
C ALA A 171 2.13 -10.30 11.41
N ARG A 172 2.18 -10.88 12.62
CA ARG A 172 3.16 -11.91 13.00
C ARG A 172 3.22 -13.05 11.98
N GLY A 173 4.43 -13.47 11.61
CA GLY A 173 4.66 -14.55 10.64
C GLY A 173 4.71 -14.11 9.18
N THR A 174 4.43 -12.84 8.89
CA THR A 174 4.88 -12.20 7.64
C THR A 174 6.35 -11.76 7.78
N LEU A 175 7.01 -11.48 6.66
CA LEU A 175 8.27 -10.75 6.72
C LEU A 175 7.96 -9.28 6.95
N LEU A 176 8.03 -8.84 8.21
CA LEU A 176 7.64 -7.50 8.63
C LEU A 176 8.86 -6.65 8.95
N PHE A 177 8.82 -5.39 8.53
CA PHE A 177 9.67 -4.33 9.07
C PHE A 177 8.83 -3.08 9.32
N ALA A 178 9.23 -2.31 10.33
CA ALA A 178 8.66 -1.01 10.61
C ALA A 178 9.61 0.09 10.13
N LYS A 179 9.06 1.18 9.61
CA LYS A 179 9.77 2.40 9.24
C LYS A 179 9.02 3.60 9.81
N ALA A 180 9.71 4.69 10.08
CA ALA A 180 9.11 5.93 10.55
C ALA A 180 9.70 7.10 9.76
N VAL A 181 8.86 8.09 9.46
CA VAL A 181 9.33 9.34 8.85
C VAL A 181 9.69 10.30 9.98
N VAL A 182 10.93 10.76 9.97
CA VAL A 182 11.45 11.76 10.91
C VAL A 182 11.47 13.11 10.20
N THR A 183 10.88 14.12 10.84
CA THR A 183 10.81 15.51 10.39
C THR A 183 11.52 16.42 11.39
N ALA A 184 11.65 17.71 11.07
CA ALA A 184 12.17 18.71 12.02
C ALA A 184 11.30 18.86 13.28
N ASP A 185 10.03 18.46 13.21
CA ASP A 185 9.10 18.50 14.34
C ASP A 185 9.17 17.24 15.21
N THR A 186 9.92 16.20 14.79
CA THR A 186 9.94 14.92 15.49
C THR A 186 10.65 15.03 16.83
N THR A 187 9.97 14.63 17.91
CA THR A 187 10.52 14.65 19.27
C THR A 187 11.31 13.38 19.58
N ASP A 188 12.27 13.48 20.51
CA ASP A 188 13.00 12.31 21.02
C ASP A 188 12.05 11.31 21.70
N ASP A 189 11.01 11.79 22.39
CA ASP A 189 10.00 10.95 23.06
C ASP A 189 9.25 10.05 22.07
N ASP A 190 8.89 10.58 20.88
CA ASP A 190 8.26 9.79 19.83
C ASP A 190 9.20 8.68 19.32
N VAL A 191 10.49 9.00 19.14
CA VAL A 191 11.49 8.04 18.67
C VAL A 191 11.74 6.96 19.71
N LEU A 192 11.89 7.34 20.98
CA LEU A 192 12.11 6.42 22.09
C LEU A 192 10.90 5.52 22.34
N THR A 193 9.69 6.04 22.21
CA THR A 193 8.45 5.27 22.37
C THR A 193 8.23 4.28 21.21
N ALA A 194 8.69 4.63 20.00
CA ALA A 194 8.57 3.78 18.83
C ALA A 194 9.58 2.61 18.79
N ALA A 195 10.68 2.70 19.55
CA ALA A 195 11.78 1.73 19.58
C ALA A 195 11.48 0.52 20.50
#